data_AF-A0A530K5R3-F1
#
_entry.id   AF-A0A530K5R3-F1
#
_cell.length_a   1.000
_cell.length_b   1.000
_cell.length_c   1.000
_cell.angle_alpha   90.00
_cell.angle_beta   90.00
_cell.angle_gamma   90.00
#
_symmetry.space_group_name_H-M   'P 1'
#
loop_
_entity.id
_entity.type
_entity.pdbx_description
1 polymer ?
#
loop_
_entity_poly.entity_id
_entity_poly.type
_entity_poly.pdbx_seq_one_letter_code
_entity_poly.pdbx_strand_id
1 'polypeptide(L)'
;YKDRIGEIVNGTVKRVEYGNVIVDLGRGEAIIRRDELIPRENYKYGDRVRAYVYDVRREQRGPQIFLSRTHPQFMAKLFTMEVPEIYDGIIEIKSVARDPGSRAKIAVISRDSSIDPVGACVGMRGSRVQAVVGELQGEKIDIIPWSPLAASFIVNALQPAEVAKVVLDEDAERIEVVVPDDQLSLAIGRRGQNVRLASQLTGWDIDILTEAEESERRQKEFVERSSLFMEALDVDEMVGQVLASEGFTSVEEVAYVDSGEIASIDGFDEDTASEIQTRAREYLEKIEAEHDDKRKALGVSDELREIPGVTTAMMVTLGEDGVKTIEDFAGYAADDLTGWKERKDGETKVYPGVLANHSVTRADAEQMVLAARLKAGWITEDELAAEEVTADEAVGA
;
A
#
# COMPACT_ATOMS: atom_id res chain seq x y z
N TYR A 1 27.26 12.70 -19.39
CA TYR A 1 25.85 12.25 -19.32
C TYR A 1 25.50 11.64 -17.98
N LYS A 2 26.45 11.13 -17.18
CA LYS A 2 26.16 10.68 -15.81
C LYS A 2 25.48 11.76 -14.97
N ASP A 3 25.94 13.01 -15.07
CA ASP A 3 25.35 14.16 -14.35
C ASP A 3 24.04 14.68 -14.97
N ARG A 4 23.57 14.04 -16.06
CA ARG A 4 22.34 14.40 -16.77
C ARG A 4 21.27 13.32 -16.63
N ILE A 5 21.48 12.33 -15.76
CA ILE A 5 20.43 11.38 -15.37
C ILE A 5 19.30 12.20 -14.73
N GLY A 6 18.07 11.95 -15.15
CA GLY A 6 16.92 12.76 -14.72
C GLY A 6 16.51 13.86 -15.69
N GLU A 7 17.24 14.09 -16.77
CA GLU A 7 16.92 15.12 -17.77
C GLU A 7 16.23 14.56 -19.02
N ILE A 8 15.48 15.41 -19.70
CA ILE A 8 15.03 15.15 -21.07
C ILE A 8 16.12 15.57 -22.05
N VAL A 9 16.47 14.66 -22.95
CA VAL A 9 17.38 14.92 -24.07
C VAL A 9 16.66 14.79 -25.39
N ASN A 10 17.11 15.61 -26.35
CA ASN A 10 16.64 15.57 -27.73
C ASN A 10 17.73 14.92 -28.58
N GLY A 11 17.32 14.06 -29.51
CA GLY A 11 18.23 13.40 -30.44
C GLY A 11 17.57 13.05 -31.76
N THR A 12 18.35 12.48 -32.66
CA THR A 12 17.90 12.02 -33.98
C THR A 12 18.10 10.52 -34.09
N VAL A 13 17.08 9.82 -34.57
CA VAL A 13 17.11 8.37 -34.74
C VAL A 13 18.11 8.02 -35.84
N LYS A 14 19.17 7.29 -35.45
CA LYS A 14 20.24 6.86 -36.35
C LYS A 14 19.96 5.51 -36.97
N ARG A 15 19.31 4.60 -36.25
CA ARG A 15 18.88 3.28 -36.73
C ARG A 15 17.95 2.61 -35.73
N VAL A 16 17.19 1.63 -36.22
CA VAL A 16 16.31 0.78 -35.41
C VAL A 16 16.76 -0.66 -35.58
N GLU A 17 17.10 -1.34 -34.48
CA GLU A 17 17.67 -2.68 -34.46
C GLU A 17 16.83 -3.58 -33.55
N TYR A 18 16.19 -4.61 -34.10
CA TYR A 18 15.40 -5.58 -33.33
C TYR A 18 14.36 -4.95 -32.37
N GLY A 19 13.84 -3.77 -32.71
CA GLY A 19 12.88 -3.01 -31.89
C GLY A 19 13.52 -2.03 -30.90
N ASN A 20 14.84 -2.01 -30.77
CA ASN A 20 15.57 -0.96 -30.05
C ASN A 20 15.83 0.22 -30.99
N VAL A 21 15.76 1.44 -30.47
CA VAL A 21 15.99 2.68 -31.23
C VAL A 21 17.32 3.26 -30.79
N ILE A 22 18.26 3.38 -31.73
CA ILE A 22 19.55 4.03 -31.51
C ILE A 22 19.43 5.49 -31.87
N VAL A 23 19.70 6.35 -30.89
CA VAL A 23 19.54 7.79 -30.97
C VAL A 23 20.91 8.45 -30.96
N ASP A 24 21.15 9.32 -31.92
CA ASP A 24 22.31 10.20 -31.95
C ASP A 24 22.02 11.48 -31.15
N LEU A 25 22.81 11.73 -30.11
CA LEU A 25 22.76 12.93 -29.28
C LEU A 25 23.83 13.96 -29.69
N GLY A 26 24.54 13.74 -30.80
CA GLY A 26 25.63 14.56 -31.33
C GLY A 26 26.97 14.35 -30.62
N ARG A 27 26.96 14.20 -29.30
CA ARG A 27 28.16 13.92 -28.47
C ARG A 27 28.34 12.44 -28.14
N GLY A 28 27.42 11.58 -28.56
CA GLY A 28 27.43 10.13 -28.30
C GLY A 28 26.14 9.46 -28.77
N GLU A 29 26.15 8.13 -28.83
CA GLU A 29 24.96 7.32 -29.11
C GLU A 29 24.26 6.93 -27.81
N ALA A 30 22.93 6.92 -27.86
CA ALA A 30 22.07 6.45 -26.79
C ALA A 30 21.10 5.40 -27.33
N ILE A 31 20.54 4.58 -26.44
CA ILE A 31 19.61 3.53 -26.81
C ILE A 31 18.30 3.69 -26.05
N ILE A 32 17.18 3.65 -26.77
CA ILE A 32 15.87 3.40 -26.19
C ILE A 32 15.56 1.94 -26.46
N ARG A 33 15.39 1.15 -25.40
CA ARG A 33 15.04 -0.26 -25.54
C ARG A 33 13.57 -0.41 -25.91
N ARG A 34 13.20 -1.57 -26.45
CA ARG A 34 11.82 -1.85 -26.88
C ARG A 34 10.79 -1.72 -25.75
N ASP A 35 11.15 -2.16 -24.54
CA ASP A 35 10.36 -2.05 -23.30
C ASP A 35 10.29 -0.63 -22.74
N GLU A 36 11.25 0.22 -23.14
CA GLU A 36 11.34 1.63 -22.76
C GLU A 36 10.71 2.58 -23.82
N LEU A 37 10.13 2.02 -24.88
CA LEU A 37 9.35 2.74 -25.89
C LEU A 37 7.86 2.71 -25.56
N ILE A 38 7.17 3.80 -25.86
CA ILE A 38 5.71 3.82 -25.72
C ILE A 38 5.12 2.84 -26.75
N PRO A 39 4.18 1.97 -26.35
CA PRO A 39 3.55 1.03 -27.28
C PRO A 39 3.00 1.73 -28.52
N ARG A 40 3.24 1.13 -29.69
CA ARG A 40 2.82 1.63 -31.03
C ARG A 40 3.60 2.85 -31.55
N GLU A 41 4.62 3.32 -30.84
CA GLU A 41 5.60 4.23 -31.44
C GLU A 41 6.41 3.53 -32.52
N ASN A 42 6.47 4.16 -33.70
CA ASN A 42 7.29 3.70 -34.81
C ASN A 42 8.25 4.81 -35.21
N TYR A 43 9.53 4.58 -34.94
CA TYR A 43 10.60 5.50 -35.32
C TYR A 43 11.25 5.05 -36.63
N LYS A 44 11.60 6.02 -37.47
CA LYS A 44 12.35 5.86 -38.71
C LYS A 44 13.68 6.61 -38.64
N TYR A 45 14.59 6.25 -39.55
CA TYR A 45 15.85 6.98 -39.71
C TYR A 45 15.59 8.47 -39.93
N GLY A 46 16.27 9.32 -39.16
CA GLY A 46 16.17 10.77 -39.25
C GLY A 46 15.05 11.40 -38.42
N ASP A 47 14.18 10.60 -37.78
CA ASP A 47 13.15 11.13 -36.90
C ASP A 47 13.77 11.79 -35.66
N ARG A 48 13.14 12.86 -35.18
CA ARG A 48 13.51 13.48 -33.91
C ARG A 48 12.79 12.77 -32.78
N VAL A 49 13.51 12.51 -31.70
CA VAL A 49 12.97 11.88 -30.49
C VAL A 49 13.42 12.65 -29.27
N ARG A 50 12.49 12.87 -28.34
CA ARG A 50 12.77 13.34 -26.99
C ARG A 50 12.69 12.16 -26.05
N ALA A 51 13.58 12.03 -25.08
CA ALA A 51 13.48 10.93 -24.12
C ALA A 51 14.13 11.30 -22.79
N TYR A 52 13.72 10.61 -21.74
CA TYR A 52 14.26 10.75 -20.40
C TYR A 52 15.53 9.90 -20.25
N VAL A 53 16.62 10.50 -19.75
CA VAL A 53 17.84 9.76 -19.40
C VAL A 53 17.64 9.09 -18.05
N TYR A 54 17.33 7.79 -18.05
CA TYR A 54 17.08 7.06 -16.80
C TYR A 54 18.34 6.39 -16.23
N ASP A 55 19.30 6.01 -17.08
CA ASP A 55 20.54 5.37 -16.62
C ASP A 55 21.71 5.63 -17.58
N VAL A 56 22.92 5.71 -17.01
CA VAL A 56 24.19 5.81 -17.74
C VAL A 56 25.20 4.89 -17.09
N ARG A 57 25.49 3.76 -17.73
CA ARG A 57 26.38 2.73 -17.20
C ARG A 57 27.43 2.28 -18.19
N ARG A 58 28.52 1.70 -17.68
CA ARG A 58 29.58 1.11 -18.51
C ARG A 58 29.17 -0.29 -18.92
N GLU A 59 29.13 -0.56 -20.22
CA GLU A 59 28.98 -1.91 -20.77
C GLU A 59 30.27 -2.38 -21.45
N GLN A 60 30.31 -3.64 -21.87
CA GLN A 60 31.49 -4.25 -22.50
C GLN A 60 31.99 -3.49 -23.74
N ARG A 61 31.09 -2.77 -24.42
CA ARG A 61 31.36 -1.96 -25.62
C ARG A 61 31.63 -0.48 -25.34
N GLY A 62 31.69 -0.08 -24.07
CA GLY A 62 31.88 1.30 -23.63
C GLY A 62 30.71 1.84 -22.81
N PRO A 63 30.77 3.13 -22.41
CA PRO A 63 29.67 3.77 -21.69
C PRO A 63 28.44 3.88 -22.59
N GLN A 64 27.30 3.37 -22.10
CA GLN A 64 26.02 3.39 -22.79
C GLN A 64 25.05 4.29 -22.05
N ILE A 65 24.34 5.13 -22.81
CA ILE A 65 23.28 6.00 -22.30
C ILE A 65 21.95 5.30 -22.59
N PHE A 66 21.17 5.04 -21.54
CA PHE A 66 19.85 4.45 -21.64
C PHE A 66 18.77 5.52 -21.51
N LEU A 67 17.86 5.49 -22.48
CA LEU A 67 16.78 6.44 -22.61
C LEU A 67 15.45 5.73 -22.44
N SER A 68 14.49 6.41 -21.83
CA SER A 68 13.13 5.91 -21.64
C SER A 68 12.11 6.94 -22.06
N ARG A 69 11.04 6.45 -22.69
CA ARG A 69 9.82 7.21 -22.96
C ARG A 69 8.63 6.68 -22.17
N THR A 70 8.76 5.54 -21.49
CA THR A 70 7.73 4.94 -20.63
C THR A 70 7.84 5.39 -19.18
N HIS A 71 9.03 5.78 -18.72
CA HIS A 71 9.29 6.19 -17.34
C HIS A 71 8.35 7.33 -16.87
N PRO A 72 7.73 7.26 -15.67
CA PRO A 72 6.80 8.30 -15.19
C PRO A 72 7.40 9.70 -15.13
N GLN A 73 8.67 9.80 -14.72
CA GLN A 73 9.40 11.07 -14.68
C GLN A 73 9.55 11.75 -16.04
N PHE A 74 9.43 11.01 -17.16
CA PHE A 74 9.40 11.63 -18.48
C PHE A 74 8.21 12.58 -18.61
N MET A 75 7.02 12.15 -18.17
CA MET A 75 5.82 13.00 -18.16
C MET A 75 6.01 14.21 -17.25
N ALA A 76 6.51 14.01 -16.01
CA ALA A 76 6.72 15.10 -15.07
C ALA A 76 7.65 16.19 -15.64
N LYS A 77 8.74 15.78 -16.30
CA LYS A 77 9.67 16.70 -16.95
C LYS A 77 9.08 17.37 -18.19
N LEU A 78 8.22 16.70 -18.96
CA LEU A 78 7.48 17.34 -20.05
C LEU A 78 6.55 18.44 -19.52
N PHE A 79 5.81 18.18 -18.44
CA PHE A 79 4.99 19.21 -17.78
C PHE A 79 5.83 20.36 -17.22
N THR A 80 7.01 20.07 -16.65
CA THR A 80 7.92 21.11 -16.15
C THR A 80 8.37 22.06 -17.28
N MET A 81 8.57 21.54 -18.49
CA MET A 81 8.94 22.39 -19.65
C MET A 81 7.75 23.16 -20.23
N GLU A 82 6.54 22.61 -20.13
CA GLU A 82 5.33 23.20 -20.73
C GLU A 82 4.62 24.19 -19.78
N VAL A 83 4.77 24.03 -18.47
CA VAL A 83 4.08 24.80 -17.43
C VAL A 83 5.11 25.62 -16.63
N PRO A 84 5.24 26.94 -16.89
CA PRO A 84 6.19 27.81 -16.17
C PRO A 84 6.02 27.78 -14.64
N GLU A 85 4.79 27.68 -14.16
CA GLU A 85 4.47 27.63 -12.74
C GLU A 85 5.07 26.39 -12.04
N ILE A 86 5.26 25.28 -12.77
CA ILE A 86 5.97 24.09 -12.28
C ILE A 86 7.49 24.32 -12.29
N TYR A 87 8.01 24.96 -13.34
CA TYR A 87 9.43 25.30 -13.44
C TYR A 87 9.88 26.25 -12.32
N ASP A 88 9.06 27.25 -12.00
CA ASP A 88 9.30 28.23 -10.93
C ASP A 88 9.06 27.65 -9.53
N GLY A 89 8.58 26.40 -9.43
CA GLY A 89 8.32 25.71 -8.16
C GLY A 89 7.11 26.23 -7.39
N ILE A 90 6.21 26.97 -8.06
CA ILE A 90 4.94 27.42 -7.48
C ILE A 90 3.96 26.24 -7.43
N ILE A 91 3.91 25.45 -8.50
CA ILE A 91 3.17 24.19 -8.56
C ILE A 91 4.16 23.04 -8.43
N GLU A 92 3.80 22.08 -7.59
CA GLU A 92 4.58 20.88 -7.35
C GLU A 92 3.81 19.66 -7.86
N ILE A 93 4.48 18.81 -8.63
CA ILE A 93 3.97 17.49 -9.01
C ILE A 93 4.30 16.52 -7.88
N LYS A 94 3.29 16.04 -7.16
CA LYS A 94 3.46 15.14 -6.00
C LYS A 94 3.64 13.69 -6.41
N SER A 95 2.86 13.23 -7.39
CA SER A 95 2.87 11.83 -7.82
C SER A 95 2.45 11.71 -9.28
N VAL A 96 2.93 10.65 -9.94
CA VAL A 96 2.60 10.32 -11.33
C VAL A 96 2.36 8.83 -11.44
N ALA A 97 1.15 8.45 -11.84
CA ALA A 97 0.78 7.07 -12.15
C ALA A 97 0.52 6.96 -13.65
N ARG A 98 1.12 5.98 -14.33
CA ARG A 98 1.15 5.94 -15.79
C ARG A 98 1.02 4.53 -16.34
N ASP A 99 0.12 4.38 -17.31
CA ASP A 99 0.03 3.26 -18.24
C ASP A 99 0.45 3.78 -19.63
N PRO A 100 1.75 3.65 -20.00
CA PRO A 100 2.34 4.37 -21.12
C PRO A 100 1.61 4.15 -22.45
N GLY A 101 1.28 5.24 -23.14
CA GLY A 101 0.58 5.22 -24.43
C GLY A 101 -0.92 4.94 -24.33
N SER A 102 -1.48 4.84 -23.11
CA SER A 102 -2.91 4.68 -22.89
C SER A 102 -3.47 5.79 -22.00
N ARG A 103 -3.11 5.79 -20.71
CA ARG A 103 -3.68 6.70 -19.73
C ARG A 103 -2.71 6.96 -18.58
N ALA A 104 -2.76 8.15 -18.01
CA ALA A 104 -2.00 8.53 -16.83
C ALA A 104 -2.81 9.44 -15.92
N LYS A 105 -2.43 9.46 -14.65
CA LYS A 105 -2.89 10.42 -13.64
C LYS A 105 -1.68 11.14 -13.07
N ILE A 106 -1.80 12.46 -12.91
CA ILE A 106 -0.78 13.30 -12.31
C ILE A 106 -1.39 14.10 -11.15
N ALA A 107 -0.77 14.03 -9.98
CA ALA A 107 -1.21 14.73 -8.78
C ALA A 107 -0.40 16.03 -8.62
N VAL A 108 -1.10 17.16 -8.55
CA VAL A 108 -0.48 18.49 -8.47
C VAL A 108 -1.02 19.29 -7.29
N ILE A 109 -0.15 20.06 -6.64
CA ILE A 109 -0.51 21.02 -5.60
C ILE A 109 0.15 22.36 -5.90
N SER A 110 -0.55 23.45 -5.60
CA SER A 110 0.04 24.79 -5.62
C SER A 110 0.52 25.16 -4.21
N ARG A 111 1.71 25.74 -4.11
CA ARG A 111 2.20 26.39 -2.89
C ARG A 111 1.57 27.76 -2.67
N ASP A 112 0.95 28.32 -3.71
CA ASP A 112 0.22 29.58 -3.67
C ASP A 112 -1.28 29.32 -3.86
N SER A 113 -2.08 29.63 -2.84
CA SER A 113 -3.53 29.46 -2.86
C SER A 113 -4.26 30.32 -3.91
N SER A 114 -3.61 31.35 -4.44
CA SER A 114 -4.18 32.19 -5.51
C SER A 114 -4.09 31.56 -6.90
N ILE A 115 -3.32 30.48 -7.05
CA ILE A 115 -3.08 29.80 -8.31
C ILE A 115 -3.76 28.43 -8.29
N ASP A 116 -4.68 28.20 -9.22
CA ASP A 116 -5.26 26.89 -9.46
C ASP A 116 -4.25 25.97 -10.18
N PRO A 117 -3.76 24.90 -9.52
CA PRO A 117 -2.75 24.04 -10.12
C PRO A 117 -3.28 23.24 -11.32
N VAL A 118 -4.57 22.89 -11.34
CA VAL A 118 -5.17 22.12 -12.43
C VAL A 118 -5.33 23.01 -13.65
N GLY A 119 -5.95 24.18 -13.49
CA GLY A 119 -6.11 25.17 -14.56
C GLY A 119 -4.78 25.61 -15.15
N ALA A 120 -3.75 25.78 -14.32
CA ALA A 120 -2.40 26.02 -14.80
C ALA A 120 -1.90 24.85 -15.68
N CYS A 121 -1.91 23.61 -15.20
CA CYS A 121 -1.42 22.48 -16.00
C CYS A 121 -2.21 22.25 -17.30
N VAL A 122 -3.51 22.53 -17.32
CA VAL A 122 -4.38 22.40 -18.51
C VAL A 122 -4.08 23.52 -19.53
N GLY A 123 -3.94 24.76 -19.07
CA GLY A 123 -3.77 25.93 -19.93
C GLY A 123 -5.02 26.31 -20.74
N MET A 124 -4.93 27.37 -21.53
CA MET A 124 -6.06 27.88 -22.33
C MET A 124 -6.62 26.79 -23.25
N ARG A 125 -7.86 26.36 -23.01
CA ARG A 125 -8.55 25.28 -23.75
C ARG A 125 -7.74 23.97 -23.80
N GLY A 126 -6.94 23.67 -22.77
CA GLY A 126 -6.14 22.45 -22.74
C GLY A 126 -4.87 22.49 -23.58
N SER A 127 -4.46 23.66 -24.10
CA SER A 127 -3.29 23.77 -24.99
C SER A 127 -2.01 23.14 -24.42
N ARG A 128 -1.73 23.35 -23.13
CA ARG A 128 -0.53 22.84 -22.46
C ARG A 128 -0.59 21.32 -22.30
N VAL A 129 -1.67 20.79 -21.72
CA VAL A 129 -1.85 19.34 -21.58
C VAL A 129 -1.86 18.64 -22.95
N GLN A 130 -2.46 19.24 -23.98
CA GLN A 130 -2.48 18.66 -25.33
C GLN A 130 -1.09 18.60 -25.98
N ALA A 131 -0.19 19.54 -25.68
CA ALA A 131 1.19 19.47 -26.15
C ALA A 131 1.94 18.27 -25.55
N VAL A 132 1.75 18.00 -24.25
CA VAL A 132 2.31 16.82 -23.58
C VAL A 132 1.66 15.53 -24.10
N VAL A 133 0.34 15.49 -24.24
CA VAL A 133 -0.41 14.36 -24.83
C VAL A 133 0.10 14.03 -26.24
N GLY A 134 0.35 15.06 -27.06
CA GLY A 134 0.91 14.90 -28.40
C GLY A 134 2.30 14.28 -28.39
N GLU A 135 3.16 14.68 -27.45
CA GLU A 135 4.48 14.07 -27.27
C GLU A 135 4.40 12.62 -26.81
N LEU A 136 3.37 12.24 -26.05
CA LEU A 136 3.15 10.89 -25.52
C LEU A 136 2.21 10.02 -26.40
N GLN A 137 2.09 10.34 -27.69
CA GLN A 137 1.28 9.57 -28.67
C GLN A 137 -0.21 9.44 -28.32
N GLY A 138 -0.82 10.50 -27.79
CA GLY A 138 -2.26 10.50 -27.51
C GLY A 138 -2.63 9.81 -26.20
N GLU A 139 -1.66 9.58 -25.31
CA GLU A 139 -1.91 9.14 -23.95
C GLU A 139 -2.87 10.09 -23.23
N LYS A 140 -3.96 9.57 -22.65
CA LYS A 140 -4.94 10.39 -21.93
C LYS A 140 -4.42 10.76 -20.54
N ILE A 141 -4.31 12.04 -20.23
CA ILE A 141 -3.75 12.52 -18.95
C ILE A 141 -4.87 13.15 -18.13
N ASP A 142 -5.12 12.60 -16.94
CA ASP A 142 -5.98 13.21 -15.93
C ASP A 142 -5.11 13.99 -14.94
N ILE A 143 -5.37 15.29 -14.77
CA ILE A 143 -4.66 16.15 -13.82
C ILE A 143 -5.52 16.30 -12.57
N ILE A 144 -5.01 15.82 -11.44
CA ILE A 144 -5.74 15.66 -10.19
C ILE A 144 -5.17 16.62 -9.14
N PRO A 145 -6.01 17.40 -8.44
CA PRO A 145 -5.54 18.20 -7.32
C PRO A 145 -5.17 17.27 -6.15
N TRP A 146 -3.91 17.35 -5.73
CA TRP A 146 -3.42 16.61 -4.57
C TRP A 146 -3.99 17.22 -3.29
N SER A 147 -4.35 16.36 -2.33
CA SER A 147 -4.83 16.76 -1.01
C SER A 147 -4.04 16.01 0.06
N PRO A 148 -3.71 16.66 1.20
CA PRO A 148 -3.13 15.95 2.34
C PRO A 148 -4.12 14.99 3.01
N LEU A 149 -5.44 15.20 2.83
CA LEU A 149 -6.46 14.29 3.32
C LEU A 149 -6.66 13.13 2.34
N ALA A 150 -6.36 11.90 2.78
CA ALA A 150 -6.41 10.69 1.95
C ALA A 150 -7.77 10.49 1.27
N ALA A 151 -8.87 10.59 2.03
CA ALA A 151 -10.22 10.46 1.49
C ALA A 151 -10.49 11.43 0.32
N SER A 152 -10.19 12.72 0.50
CA SER A 152 -10.38 13.73 -0.55
C SER A 152 -9.48 13.47 -1.76
N PHE A 153 -8.23 13.04 -1.54
CA PHE A 153 -7.31 12.75 -2.62
C PHE A 153 -7.77 11.54 -3.46
N ILE A 154 -8.32 10.51 -2.82
CA ILE A 154 -8.82 9.29 -3.49
C ILE A 154 -10.07 9.57 -4.30
N VAL A 155 -11.01 10.33 -3.76
CA VAL A 155 -12.19 10.79 -4.51
C VAL A 155 -11.76 11.53 -5.78
N ASN A 156 -10.77 12.42 -5.66
CA ASN A 156 -10.22 13.12 -6.82
C ASN A 156 -9.51 12.17 -7.80
N ALA A 157 -8.77 11.18 -7.29
CA ALA A 157 -8.01 10.22 -8.11
C ALA A 157 -8.92 9.29 -8.93
N LEU A 158 -10.10 8.95 -8.41
CA LEU A 158 -11.07 8.07 -9.08
C LEU A 158 -11.89 8.74 -10.17
N GLN A 159 -11.76 10.08 -10.33
CA GLN A 159 -12.40 10.80 -11.43
C GLN A 159 -12.14 10.11 -12.78
N PRO A 160 -13.17 9.97 -13.63
CA PRO A 160 -14.45 10.68 -13.60
C PRO A 160 -15.59 10.01 -12.80
N ALA A 161 -15.35 8.89 -12.09
CA ALA A 161 -16.40 8.23 -11.33
C ALA A 161 -16.78 9.03 -10.08
N GLU A 162 -18.08 9.11 -9.79
CA GLU A 162 -18.60 9.71 -8.56
C GLU A 162 -18.55 8.69 -7.41
N VAL A 163 -18.05 9.13 -6.26
CA VAL A 163 -17.88 8.32 -5.05
C VAL A 163 -18.94 8.70 -4.03
N ALA A 164 -19.65 7.71 -3.48
CA ALA A 164 -20.68 7.92 -2.48
C ALA A 164 -20.09 8.00 -1.06
N LYS A 165 -19.20 7.06 -0.72
CA LYS A 165 -18.59 6.95 0.62
C LYS A 165 -17.18 6.40 0.51
N VAL A 166 -16.30 6.84 1.40
CA VAL A 166 -14.96 6.28 1.57
C VAL A 166 -14.84 5.80 3.01
N VAL A 167 -14.41 4.56 3.19
CA VAL A 167 -14.08 3.96 4.49
C VAL A 167 -12.58 3.71 4.50
N LEU A 168 -11.92 4.31 5.47
CA LEU A 168 -10.47 4.23 5.65
C LEU A 168 -10.18 3.15 6.70
N ASP A 169 -9.32 2.20 6.36
CA ASP A 169 -8.70 1.29 7.31
C ASP A 169 -7.22 1.69 7.40
N GLU A 170 -6.87 2.42 8.46
CA GLU A 170 -5.51 2.95 8.65
C GLU A 170 -4.51 1.84 9.01
N ASP A 171 -4.97 0.77 9.66
CA ASP A 171 -4.11 -0.34 10.10
C ASP A 171 -3.71 -1.24 8.91
N ALA A 172 -4.61 -1.42 7.94
CA ALA A 172 -4.40 -2.31 6.79
C ALA A 172 -3.82 -1.62 5.54
N GLU A 173 -3.51 -0.31 5.59
CA GLU A 173 -3.18 0.53 4.41
C GLU A 173 -4.18 0.34 3.25
N ARG A 174 -5.43 0.03 3.58
CA ARG A 174 -6.49 -0.35 2.64
C ARG A 174 -7.62 0.67 2.72
N ILE A 175 -8.17 0.99 1.56
CA ILE A 175 -9.28 1.93 1.48
C ILE A 175 -10.39 1.34 0.66
N GLU A 176 -11.58 1.42 1.22
CA GLU A 176 -12.79 0.94 0.59
C GLU A 176 -13.61 2.12 0.10
N VAL A 177 -13.98 2.05 -1.17
CA VAL A 177 -14.70 3.10 -1.85
C VAL A 177 -16.02 2.56 -2.32
N VAL A 178 -17.10 3.13 -1.77
CA VAL A 178 -18.46 2.79 -2.16
C VAL A 178 -18.88 3.72 -3.30
N VAL A 179 -19.33 3.12 -4.39
CA VAL A 179 -19.82 3.82 -5.57
C VAL A 179 -21.23 3.35 -5.92
N PRO A 180 -22.04 4.20 -6.57
CA PRO A 180 -23.30 3.77 -7.17
C PRO A 180 -23.08 2.67 -8.23
N ASP A 181 -24.08 1.78 -8.42
CA ASP A 181 -23.98 0.65 -9.37
C ASP A 181 -23.67 1.09 -10.82
N ASP A 182 -24.18 2.25 -11.24
CA ASP A 182 -23.92 2.81 -12.57
C ASP A 182 -22.49 3.36 -12.72
N GLN A 183 -21.84 3.71 -11.61
CA GLN A 183 -20.48 4.24 -11.56
C GLN A 183 -19.41 3.13 -11.40
N LEU A 184 -19.78 1.92 -10.96
CA LEU A 184 -18.85 0.82 -10.71
C LEU A 184 -17.91 0.54 -11.89
N SER A 185 -18.48 0.42 -13.09
CA SER A 185 -17.72 0.16 -14.31
C SER A 185 -16.74 1.29 -14.65
N LEU A 186 -17.12 2.53 -14.36
CA LEU A 186 -16.29 3.71 -14.59
C LEU A 186 -15.16 3.81 -13.57
N ALA A 187 -15.47 3.53 -12.30
CA ALA A 187 -14.53 3.56 -11.18
C ALA A 187 -13.42 2.50 -11.34
N ILE A 188 -13.78 1.27 -11.70
CA ILE A 188 -12.81 0.21 -12.03
C ILE A 188 -12.06 0.56 -13.33
N GLY A 189 -12.80 0.97 -14.36
CA GLY A 189 -12.29 1.23 -15.68
C GLY A 189 -11.93 -0.04 -16.45
N ARG A 190 -11.54 0.12 -17.72
CA ARG A 190 -11.23 -1.03 -18.60
C ARG A 190 -10.08 -1.86 -18.03
N ARG A 191 -10.34 -3.14 -17.70
CA ARG A 191 -9.36 -4.05 -17.06
C ARG A 191 -8.78 -3.50 -15.74
N GLY A 192 -9.57 -2.76 -14.97
CA GLY A 192 -9.10 -2.16 -13.72
C GLY A 192 -8.09 -1.02 -13.93
N GLN A 193 -8.02 -0.42 -15.12
CA GLN A 193 -7.02 0.62 -15.40
C GLN A 193 -7.21 1.87 -14.51
N ASN A 194 -8.45 2.27 -14.21
CA ASN A 194 -8.68 3.50 -13.45
C ASN A 194 -8.31 3.31 -11.98
N VAL A 195 -8.83 2.24 -11.35
CA VAL A 195 -8.51 1.90 -9.95
C VAL A 195 -7.01 1.65 -9.75
N ARG A 196 -6.32 0.96 -10.68
CA ARG A 196 -4.88 0.73 -10.59
C ARG A 196 -4.07 2.04 -10.68
N LEU A 197 -4.45 2.95 -11.57
CA LEU A 197 -3.79 4.24 -11.67
C LEU A 197 -4.07 5.11 -10.44
N ALA A 198 -5.27 5.04 -9.86
CA ALA A 198 -5.60 5.75 -8.62
C ALA A 198 -4.77 5.19 -7.46
N SER A 199 -4.73 3.87 -7.27
CA SER A 199 -3.91 3.20 -6.24
C SER A 199 -2.43 3.55 -6.36
N GLN A 200 -1.85 3.48 -7.56
CA GLN A 200 -0.46 3.90 -7.80
C GLN A 200 -0.22 5.40 -7.54
N LEU A 201 -1.22 6.25 -7.76
CA LEU A 201 -1.10 7.68 -7.57
C LEU A 201 -1.13 8.05 -6.09
N THR A 202 -2.03 7.42 -5.32
CA THR A 202 -2.26 7.70 -3.90
C THR A 202 -1.34 6.91 -2.99
N GLY A 203 -0.84 5.76 -3.43
CA GLY A 203 -0.05 4.82 -2.63
C GLY A 203 -0.89 3.84 -1.81
N TRP A 204 -2.23 3.92 -1.87
CA TRP A 204 -3.15 3.07 -1.12
C TRP A 204 -3.69 1.92 -1.96
N ASP A 205 -4.01 0.79 -1.34
CA ASP A 205 -4.81 -0.24 -2.00
C ASP A 205 -6.28 0.15 -1.97
N ILE A 206 -6.93 0.16 -3.14
CA ILE A 206 -8.29 0.71 -3.29
C ILE A 206 -9.24 -0.41 -3.72
N ASP A 207 -10.10 -0.81 -2.81
CA ASP A 207 -11.20 -1.74 -3.06
C ASP A 207 -12.48 -0.96 -3.38
N ILE A 208 -13.13 -1.28 -4.50
CA ILE A 208 -14.35 -0.60 -4.95
C ILE A 208 -15.54 -1.54 -4.77
N LEU A 209 -16.55 -1.06 -4.06
CA LEU A 209 -17.77 -1.81 -3.73
C LEU A 209 -18.99 -1.00 -4.16
N THR A 210 -20.09 -1.69 -4.46
CA THR A 210 -21.39 -1.03 -4.61
C THR A 210 -22.04 -0.78 -3.24
N GLU A 211 -23.03 0.11 -3.20
CA GLU A 211 -23.83 0.34 -1.97
C GLU A 211 -24.51 -0.94 -1.48
N ALA A 212 -24.95 -1.79 -2.41
CA ALA A 212 -25.55 -3.08 -2.09
C ALA A 212 -24.52 -4.06 -1.50
N GLU A 213 -23.32 -4.15 -2.11
CA GLU A 213 -22.24 -5.01 -1.62
C GLU A 213 -21.76 -4.57 -0.23
N GLU A 214 -21.60 -3.26 -0.01
CA GLU A 214 -21.21 -2.73 1.31
C GLU A 214 -22.29 -2.98 2.36
N SER A 215 -23.57 -2.84 2.01
CA SER A 215 -24.67 -3.15 2.92
C SER A 215 -24.75 -4.64 3.25
N GLU A 216 -24.58 -5.53 2.27
CA GLU A 216 -24.56 -6.98 2.50
C GLU A 216 -23.39 -7.39 3.38
N ARG A 217 -22.22 -6.78 3.18
CA ARG A 217 -21.04 -7.07 4.00
C ARG A 217 -21.24 -6.61 5.44
N ARG A 218 -21.72 -5.37 5.65
CA ARG A 218 -22.06 -4.87 6.99
C ARG A 218 -23.09 -5.75 7.68
N GLN A 219 -24.08 -6.27 6.96
CA GLN A 219 -25.06 -7.17 7.54
C GLN A 219 -24.44 -8.51 7.94
N LYS A 220 -23.53 -9.07 7.14
CA LYS A 220 -22.79 -10.29 7.50
C LYS A 220 -21.91 -10.07 8.73
N GLU A 221 -21.12 -9.00 8.74
CA GLU A 221 -20.26 -8.63 9.88
C GLU A 221 -21.10 -8.43 11.16
N PHE A 222 -22.25 -7.77 11.05
CA PHE A 222 -23.17 -7.58 12.17
C PHE A 222 -23.68 -8.92 12.73
N VAL A 223 -24.09 -9.84 11.85
CA VAL A 223 -24.55 -11.18 12.26
C VAL A 223 -23.41 -11.98 12.89
N GLU A 224 -22.22 -11.97 12.29
CA GLU A 224 -21.04 -12.68 12.81
C GLU A 224 -20.63 -12.14 14.19
N ARG A 225 -20.58 -10.82 14.37
CA ARG A 225 -20.28 -10.20 15.67
C ARG A 225 -21.36 -10.49 16.71
N SER A 226 -22.63 -10.40 16.32
CA SER A 226 -23.74 -10.75 17.21
C SER A 226 -23.65 -12.20 17.67
N SER A 227 -23.35 -13.13 16.75
CA SER A 227 -23.11 -14.54 17.06
C SER A 227 -21.91 -14.75 17.97
N LEU A 228 -20.79 -14.06 17.71
CA LEU A 228 -19.62 -14.09 18.57
C LEU A 228 -19.97 -13.69 20.00
N PHE A 229 -20.70 -12.59 20.20
CA PHE A 229 -21.08 -12.11 21.53
C PHE A 229 -22.08 -13.03 22.21
N MET A 230 -23.08 -13.57 21.49
CA MET A 230 -24.01 -14.56 22.03
C MET A 230 -23.28 -15.81 22.55
N GLU A 231 -22.33 -16.35 21.78
CA GLU A 231 -21.59 -17.56 22.15
C GLU A 231 -20.56 -17.29 23.25
N ALA A 232 -19.82 -16.19 23.16
CA ALA A 232 -18.75 -15.87 24.10
C ALA A 232 -19.27 -15.44 25.47
N LEU A 233 -20.35 -14.66 25.50
CA LEU A 233 -20.88 -14.05 26.71
C LEU A 233 -22.09 -14.81 27.30
N ASP A 234 -22.55 -15.86 26.62
CA ASP A 234 -23.76 -16.63 26.97
C ASP A 234 -24.98 -15.71 27.19
N VAL A 235 -25.16 -14.76 26.26
CA VAL A 235 -26.23 -13.76 26.28
C VAL A 235 -27.25 -14.05 25.20
N ASP A 236 -28.46 -13.48 25.34
CA ASP A 236 -29.48 -13.61 24.33
C ASP A 236 -29.18 -12.78 23.07
N GLU A 237 -29.97 -13.02 22.02
CA GLU A 237 -29.84 -12.35 20.73
C GLU A 237 -29.97 -10.83 20.82
N MET A 238 -30.79 -10.32 21.74
CA MET A 238 -30.99 -8.88 21.90
C MET A 238 -29.72 -8.23 22.43
N VAL A 239 -29.13 -8.80 23.47
CA VAL A 239 -27.87 -8.28 24.06
C VAL A 239 -26.72 -8.38 23.06
N GLY A 240 -26.58 -9.50 22.35
CA GLY A 240 -25.54 -9.67 21.32
C GLY A 240 -25.66 -8.66 20.17
N GLN A 241 -26.88 -8.42 19.68
CA GLN A 241 -27.13 -7.43 18.62
C GLN A 241 -26.88 -6.00 19.08
N VAL A 242 -27.25 -5.67 20.32
CA VAL A 242 -27.00 -4.35 20.90
C VAL A 242 -25.50 -4.08 20.99
N LEU A 243 -24.71 -5.01 21.51
CA LEU A 243 -23.25 -4.88 21.56
C LEU A 243 -22.63 -4.71 20.17
N ALA A 244 -23.07 -5.50 19.19
CA ALA A 244 -22.60 -5.36 17.81
C ALA A 244 -23.00 -4.00 17.19
N SER A 245 -24.17 -3.45 17.56
CA SER A 245 -24.65 -2.16 17.05
C SER A 245 -23.95 -0.95 17.64
N GLU A 246 -23.50 -1.04 18.90
CA GLU A 246 -22.70 -0.02 19.57
C GLU A 246 -21.25 0.03 19.04
N GLY A 247 -20.86 -0.94 18.23
CA GLY A 247 -19.60 -0.92 17.48
C GLY A 247 -18.51 -1.84 18.03
N PHE A 248 -18.78 -2.59 19.11
CA PHE A 248 -17.82 -3.55 19.65
C PHE A 248 -17.41 -4.57 18.58
N THR A 249 -16.11 -4.75 18.43
CA THR A 249 -15.52 -5.57 17.37
C THR A 249 -15.01 -6.92 17.87
N SER A 250 -14.67 -7.02 19.16
CA SER A 250 -14.05 -8.18 19.78
C SER A 250 -14.51 -8.38 21.23
N VAL A 251 -14.31 -9.58 21.77
CA VAL A 251 -14.67 -9.91 23.17
C VAL A 251 -13.71 -9.22 24.14
N GLU A 252 -12.46 -9.04 23.71
CA GLU A 252 -11.42 -8.30 24.42
C GLU A 252 -11.81 -6.85 24.65
N GLU A 253 -12.35 -6.18 23.63
CA GLU A 253 -12.83 -4.80 23.75
C GLU A 253 -13.95 -4.70 24.79
N VAL A 254 -14.94 -5.60 24.74
CA VAL A 254 -16.03 -5.66 25.73
C VAL A 254 -15.48 -5.93 27.14
N ALA A 255 -14.46 -6.78 27.28
CA ALA A 255 -13.90 -7.14 28.59
C ALA A 255 -13.17 -5.99 29.29
N TYR A 256 -12.55 -5.08 28.54
CA TYR A 256 -11.61 -4.08 29.06
C TYR A 256 -12.00 -2.62 28.81
N VAL A 257 -13.06 -2.34 28.06
CA VAL A 257 -13.64 -1.00 27.94
C VAL A 257 -14.11 -0.48 29.31
N ASP A 258 -14.23 0.84 29.47
CA ASP A 258 -14.78 1.42 30.69
C ASP A 258 -16.22 0.91 30.91
N SER A 259 -16.50 0.46 32.13
CA SER A 259 -17.82 -0.10 32.48
C SER A 259 -18.95 0.90 32.27
N GLY A 260 -18.66 2.21 32.36
CA GLY A 260 -19.61 3.29 32.12
C GLY A 260 -20.05 3.39 30.65
N GLU A 261 -19.21 2.98 29.69
CA GLU A 261 -19.59 2.95 28.27
C GLU A 261 -20.64 1.87 28.03
N ILE A 262 -20.42 0.66 28.56
CA ILE A 262 -21.40 -0.43 28.47
C ILE A 262 -22.68 -0.09 29.24
N ALA A 263 -22.57 0.50 30.43
CA ALA A 263 -23.74 0.91 31.21
C ALA A 263 -24.54 2.05 30.57
N SER A 264 -23.93 2.82 29.65
CA SER A 264 -24.60 3.90 28.93
C SER A 264 -25.47 3.43 27.75
N ILE A 265 -25.34 2.16 27.37
CA ILE A 265 -26.10 1.53 26.30
C ILE A 265 -27.58 1.47 26.69
N ASP A 266 -28.46 1.82 25.75
CA ASP A 266 -29.91 1.83 26.01
C ASP A 266 -30.40 0.42 26.40
N GLY A 267 -30.98 0.31 27.59
CA GLY A 267 -31.46 -0.94 28.16
C GLY A 267 -30.47 -1.68 29.06
N PHE A 268 -29.23 -1.19 29.23
CA PHE A 268 -28.27 -1.75 30.19
C PHE A 268 -28.18 -0.88 31.46
N ASP A 269 -27.75 -1.50 32.56
CA ASP A 269 -27.41 -0.84 33.82
C ASP A 269 -26.02 -1.24 34.29
N GLU A 270 -25.53 -0.62 35.38
CA GLU A 270 -24.19 -0.90 35.93
C GLU A 270 -24.00 -2.37 36.31
N ASP A 271 -25.07 -3.03 36.80
CA ASP A 271 -25.03 -4.44 37.18
C ASP A 271 -24.88 -5.34 35.93
N THR A 272 -25.68 -5.08 34.89
CA THR A 272 -25.62 -5.79 33.60
C THR A 272 -24.27 -5.60 32.91
N ALA A 273 -23.75 -4.37 32.92
CA ALA A 273 -22.43 -4.07 32.37
C ALA A 273 -21.33 -4.86 33.08
N SER A 274 -21.34 -4.87 34.42
CA SER A 274 -20.39 -5.64 35.21
C SER A 274 -20.50 -7.15 34.95
N GLU A 275 -21.71 -7.67 34.77
CA GLU A 275 -21.94 -9.08 34.46
C GLU A 275 -21.38 -9.44 33.08
N ILE A 276 -21.70 -8.66 32.05
CA ILE A 276 -21.19 -8.83 30.67
C ILE A 276 -19.65 -8.84 30.66
N GLN A 277 -19.02 -7.87 31.32
CA GLN A 277 -17.56 -7.80 31.39
C GLN A 277 -16.94 -8.96 32.15
N THR A 278 -17.62 -9.47 33.18
CA THR A 278 -17.16 -10.63 33.94
C THR A 278 -17.18 -11.87 33.04
N ARG A 279 -18.28 -12.10 32.33
CA ARG A 279 -18.39 -13.23 31.39
C ARG A 279 -17.40 -13.13 30.23
N ALA A 280 -17.17 -11.93 29.71
CA ALA A 280 -16.15 -11.68 28.70
C ALA A 280 -14.76 -12.09 29.19
N ARG A 281 -14.38 -11.67 30.41
CA ARG A 281 -13.10 -12.05 31.02
C ARG A 281 -12.99 -13.56 31.28
N GLU A 282 -14.03 -14.18 31.80
CA GLU A 282 -14.07 -15.64 32.02
C GLU A 282 -13.92 -16.41 30.71
N TYR A 283 -14.55 -15.94 29.63
CA TYR A 283 -14.40 -16.53 28.30
C TYR A 283 -12.96 -16.41 27.77
N LEU A 284 -12.34 -15.24 27.91
CA LEU A 284 -10.94 -15.03 27.52
C LEU A 284 -9.98 -15.88 28.34
N GLU A 285 -10.19 -15.98 29.67
CA GLU A 285 -9.41 -16.85 30.54
C GLU A 285 -9.54 -18.33 30.16
N LYS A 286 -10.75 -18.76 29.75
CA LYS A 286 -10.98 -20.12 29.26
C LYS A 286 -10.22 -20.39 27.96
N ILE A 287 -10.29 -19.48 26.98
CA ILE A 287 -9.53 -19.60 25.73
C ILE A 287 -8.03 -19.65 26.02
N GLU A 288 -7.54 -18.78 26.89
CA GLU A 288 -6.13 -18.72 27.27
C GLU A 288 -5.67 -20.03 27.91
N ALA A 289 -6.49 -20.61 28.81
CA ALA A 289 -6.22 -21.92 29.39
C ALA A 289 -6.21 -23.04 28.36
N GLU A 290 -7.17 -23.06 27.42
CA GLU A 290 -7.21 -24.04 26.33
C GLU A 290 -5.97 -23.94 25.41
N HIS A 291 -5.53 -22.72 25.11
CA HIS A 291 -4.30 -22.49 24.34
C HIS A 291 -3.05 -22.89 25.13
N ASP A 292 -3.01 -22.60 26.43
CA ASP A 292 -1.92 -23.01 27.32
C ASP A 292 -1.78 -24.54 27.39
N ASP A 293 -2.90 -25.25 27.46
CA ASP A 293 -2.92 -26.72 27.45
C ASP A 293 -2.48 -27.28 26.08
N LYS A 294 -2.93 -26.69 24.97
CA LYS A 294 -2.51 -27.08 23.62
C LYS A 294 -1.01 -26.88 23.41
N ARG A 295 -0.46 -25.72 23.76
CA ARG A 295 0.98 -25.47 23.59
C ARG A 295 1.83 -26.43 24.44
N LYS A 296 1.38 -26.75 25.67
CA LYS A 296 2.06 -27.73 26.54
C LYS A 296 2.02 -29.12 25.92
N ALA A 297 0.90 -29.51 25.32
CA ALA A 297 0.78 -30.79 24.60
C ALA A 297 1.71 -30.87 23.38
N LEU A 298 1.96 -29.74 22.71
CA LEU A 298 2.94 -29.63 21.60
C LEU A 298 4.40 -29.59 22.09
N GLY A 299 4.61 -29.35 23.39
CA GLY A 299 5.92 -29.28 24.04
C GLY A 299 6.60 -27.92 23.88
N VAL A 300 5.82 -26.85 23.71
CA VAL A 300 6.31 -25.49 23.55
C VAL A 300 6.70 -24.91 24.91
N SER A 301 7.93 -24.41 25.01
CA SER A 301 8.52 -23.84 26.22
C SER A 301 7.80 -22.56 26.68
N ASP A 302 7.75 -22.37 27.99
CA ASP A 302 7.22 -21.14 28.61
C ASP A 302 8.07 -19.91 28.26
N GLU A 303 9.35 -20.12 27.96
CA GLU A 303 10.31 -19.08 27.59
C GLU A 303 9.89 -18.30 26.33
N LEU A 304 9.05 -18.88 25.47
CA LEU A 304 8.54 -18.15 24.30
C LEU A 304 7.54 -17.04 24.66
N ARG A 305 6.86 -17.10 25.81
CA ARG A 305 6.01 -15.99 26.32
C ARG A 305 6.80 -14.73 26.67
N GLU A 306 8.08 -14.94 26.88
CA GLU A 306 9.00 -13.94 27.36
C GLU A 306 9.49 -13.03 26.20
N ILE A 307 9.11 -13.35 24.96
CA ILE A 307 9.31 -12.53 23.77
C ILE A 307 8.17 -11.50 23.71
N PRO A 308 8.46 -10.20 23.61
CA PRO A 308 7.44 -9.17 23.48
C PRO A 308 6.50 -9.42 22.29
N GLY A 309 5.18 -9.30 22.52
CA GLY A 309 4.16 -9.46 21.49
C GLY A 309 3.76 -10.91 21.18
N VAL A 310 4.45 -11.92 21.72
CA VAL A 310 4.07 -13.33 21.53
C VAL A 310 2.91 -13.68 22.46
N THR A 311 1.77 -14.04 21.88
CA THR A 311 0.59 -14.51 22.62
C THR A 311 0.58 -16.04 22.76
N THR A 312 -0.16 -16.57 23.73
CA THR A 312 -0.31 -18.02 23.89
C THR A 312 -0.98 -18.67 22.67
N ALA A 313 -1.86 -17.94 21.97
CA ALA A 313 -2.43 -18.37 20.69
C ALA A 313 -1.34 -18.54 19.61
N MET A 314 -0.40 -17.57 19.50
CA MET A 314 0.73 -17.67 18.58
C MET A 314 1.64 -18.85 18.94
N MET A 315 1.89 -19.10 20.23
CA MET A 315 2.71 -20.23 20.68
C MET A 315 2.13 -21.59 20.26
N VAL A 316 0.80 -21.73 20.20
CA VAL A 316 0.17 -22.95 19.67
C VAL A 316 0.51 -23.10 18.19
N THR A 317 0.32 -22.05 17.39
CA THR A 317 0.62 -22.07 15.94
C THR A 317 2.10 -22.34 15.66
N LEU A 318 3.00 -21.74 16.44
CA LEU A 318 4.45 -22.00 16.37
C LEU A 318 4.77 -23.46 16.73
N GLY A 319 4.11 -24.00 17.75
CA GLY A 319 4.24 -25.40 18.14
C GLY A 319 3.78 -26.39 17.06
N GLU A 320 2.74 -26.04 16.30
CA GLU A 320 2.27 -26.84 15.15
C GLU A 320 3.27 -26.84 14.00
N ASP A 321 4.01 -25.75 13.80
CA ASP A 321 5.13 -25.67 12.84
C ASP A 321 6.42 -26.34 13.38
N GLY A 322 6.41 -26.78 14.65
CA GLY A 322 7.51 -27.52 15.28
C GLY A 322 8.47 -26.66 16.09
N VAL A 323 8.18 -25.37 16.30
CA VAL A 323 8.98 -24.46 17.13
C VAL A 323 8.60 -24.62 18.59
N LYS A 324 9.58 -24.98 19.42
CA LYS A 324 9.35 -25.35 20.82
C LYS A 324 10.14 -24.50 21.80
N THR A 325 11.25 -23.91 21.38
CA THR A 325 12.17 -23.17 22.24
C THR A 325 12.49 -21.79 21.68
N ILE A 326 13.06 -20.90 22.50
CA ILE A 326 13.58 -19.61 22.02
C ILE A 326 14.62 -19.82 20.91
N GLU A 327 15.45 -20.86 21.01
CA GLU A 327 16.46 -21.19 20.00
C GLU A 327 15.83 -21.51 18.64
N ASP A 328 14.75 -22.31 18.65
CA ASP A 328 14.01 -22.64 17.43
C ASP A 328 13.39 -21.39 16.81
N PHE A 329 12.83 -20.49 17.64
CA PHE A 329 12.21 -19.25 17.18
C PHE A 329 13.24 -18.23 16.66
N ALA A 330 14.41 -18.12 17.30
CA ALA A 330 15.50 -17.24 16.87
C ALA A 330 16.01 -17.54 15.45
N GLY A 331 15.79 -18.79 15.00
CA GLY A 331 16.09 -19.26 13.65
C GLY A 331 15.16 -18.72 12.56
N TYR A 332 13.97 -18.20 12.90
CA TYR A 332 13.09 -17.59 11.91
C TYR A 332 13.68 -16.30 11.32
N ALA A 333 13.35 -16.04 10.07
CA ALA A 333 13.32 -14.71 9.50
C ALA A 333 11.93 -14.09 9.66
N ALA A 334 11.82 -12.76 9.60
CA ALA A 334 10.54 -12.07 9.64
C ALA A 334 9.58 -12.57 8.53
N ASP A 335 10.12 -12.86 7.35
CA ASP A 335 9.39 -13.40 6.20
C ASP A 335 8.83 -14.81 6.47
N ASP A 336 9.41 -15.61 7.36
CA ASP A 336 8.86 -16.92 7.75
C ASP A 336 7.60 -16.77 8.63
N LEU A 337 7.53 -15.69 9.41
CA LEU A 337 6.41 -15.38 10.29
C LEU A 337 5.26 -14.70 9.52
N THR A 338 5.56 -13.69 8.70
CA THR A 338 4.54 -12.89 7.99
C THR A 338 4.27 -13.37 6.56
N GLY A 339 5.16 -14.19 6.01
CA GLY A 339 5.10 -14.66 4.63
C GLY A 339 5.85 -13.77 3.64
N TRP A 340 6.06 -14.27 2.43
CA TRP A 340 6.74 -13.54 1.35
C TRP A 340 6.05 -13.71 0.00
N LYS A 341 6.36 -12.81 -0.93
CA LYS A 341 5.86 -12.83 -2.30
C LYS A 341 7.01 -13.11 -3.26
N GLU A 342 6.95 -14.23 -3.98
CA GLU A 342 7.95 -14.58 -5.00
C GLU A 342 7.38 -14.32 -6.40
N ARG A 343 8.13 -13.59 -7.24
CA ARG A 343 7.75 -13.37 -8.64
C ARG A 343 8.63 -14.19 -9.58
N LYS A 344 8.04 -15.17 -10.25
CA LYS A 344 8.73 -16.04 -11.21
C LYS A 344 7.93 -16.14 -12.50
N ASP A 345 8.58 -15.95 -13.65
CA ASP A 345 7.97 -16.04 -14.99
C ASP A 345 6.73 -15.15 -15.21
N GLY A 346 6.64 -14.02 -14.49
CA GLY A 346 5.55 -13.06 -14.63
C GLY A 346 4.34 -13.31 -13.71
N GLU A 347 4.31 -14.42 -12.98
CA GLU A 347 3.32 -14.72 -11.94
C GLU A 347 3.90 -14.44 -10.54
N THR A 348 3.12 -13.75 -9.70
CA THR A 348 3.45 -13.54 -8.29
C THR A 348 2.77 -14.61 -7.46
N LYS A 349 3.54 -15.46 -6.78
CA LYS A 349 3.03 -16.43 -5.81
C LYS A 349 3.22 -15.87 -4.40
N VAL A 350 2.16 -15.93 -3.61
CA VAL A 350 2.18 -15.51 -2.20
C VAL A 350 2.33 -16.76 -1.35
N TYR A 351 3.32 -16.77 -0.49
CA TYR A 351 3.57 -17.82 0.48
C TYR A 351 3.19 -17.29 1.87
N PRO A 352 2.16 -17.86 2.53
CA PRO A 352 1.78 -17.42 3.87
C PRO A 352 2.84 -17.82 4.88
N GLY A 353 3.13 -16.92 5.82
CA GLY A 353 3.99 -17.22 6.97
C GLY A 353 3.24 -17.96 8.07
N VAL A 354 3.98 -18.44 9.06
CA VAL A 354 3.44 -19.24 10.18
C VAL A 354 2.43 -18.45 11.01
N LEU A 355 2.65 -17.14 11.19
CA LEU A 355 1.78 -16.24 11.97
C LEU A 355 0.85 -15.38 11.11
N ALA A 356 0.62 -15.75 9.84
CA ALA A 356 -0.22 -14.98 8.92
C ALA A 356 -1.65 -14.73 9.43
N ASN A 357 -2.18 -15.58 10.32
CA ASN A 357 -3.52 -15.46 10.89
C ASN A 357 -3.60 -14.63 12.18
N HIS A 358 -2.46 -14.13 12.70
CA HIS A 358 -2.39 -13.42 13.98
C HIS A 358 -2.12 -11.92 13.84
N SER A 359 -2.39 -11.35 12.66
CA SER A 359 -2.23 -9.91 12.36
C SER A 359 -0.87 -9.31 12.73
N VAL A 360 0.21 -10.09 12.61
CA VAL A 360 1.58 -9.65 12.93
C VAL A 360 2.13 -8.84 11.76
N THR A 361 2.54 -7.59 12.03
CA THR A 361 3.22 -6.78 11.01
C THR A 361 4.64 -7.26 10.80
N ARG A 362 5.26 -6.89 9.67
CA ARG A 362 6.66 -7.25 9.41
C ARG A 362 7.60 -6.66 10.47
N ALA A 363 7.34 -5.42 10.90
CA ALA A 363 8.15 -4.75 11.93
C ALA A 363 8.05 -5.49 13.28
N ASP A 364 6.83 -5.91 13.67
CA ASP A 364 6.64 -6.69 14.89
C ASP A 364 7.36 -8.04 14.80
N ALA A 365 7.25 -8.73 13.65
CA ALA A 365 7.96 -9.98 13.42
C ALA A 365 9.49 -9.83 13.50
N GLU A 366 10.04 -8.75 12.94
CA GLU A 366 11.47 -8.42 13.04
C GLU A 366 11.88 -8.21 14.51
N GLN A 367 11.10 -7.44 15.27
CA GLN A 367 11.35 -7.21 16.70
C GLN A 367 11.25 -8.50 17.53
N MET A 368 10.25 -9.34 17.27
CA MET A 368 10.10 -10.64 17.93
C MET A 368 11.34 -11.53 17.70
N VAL A 369 11.80 -11.61 16.45
CA VAL A 369 12.99 -12.40 16.08
C VAL A 369 14.26 -11.83 16.71
N LEU A 370 14.44 -10.51 16.71
CA LEU A 370 15.57 -9.83 17.37
C LEU A 370 15.57 -10.10 18.88
N ALA A 371 14.43 -9.96 19.54
CA ALA A 371 14.29 -10.24 20.97
C ALA A 371 14.59 -11.72 21.30
N ALA A 372 14.14 -12.64 20.45
CA ALA A 372 14.46 -14.05 20.60
C ALA A 372 15.95 -14.34 20.43
N ARG A 373 16.61 -13.74 19.43
CA ARG A 373 18.06 -13.88 19.20
C ARG A 373 18.89 -13.31 20.34
N LEU A 374 18.47 -12.19 20.92
CA LEU A 374 19.10 -11.61 22.10
C LEU A 374 19.00 -12.58 23.29
N LYS A 375 17.81 -13.15 23.52
CA LYS A 375 17.61 -14.14 24.60
C LYS A 375 18.33 -15.47 24.37
N ALA A 376 18.43 -15.91 23.13
CA ALA A 376 19.23 -17.07 22.72
C ALA A 376 20.75 -16.81 22.83
N GLY A 377 21.16 -15.54 22.99
CA GLY A 377 22.56 -15.14 23.02
C GLY A 377 23.26 -15.17 21.66
N TRP A 378 22.49 -15.11 20.57
CA TRP A 378 23.01 -15.02 19.20
C TRP A 378 23.55 -13.61 18.88
N ILE A 379 23.03 -12.61 19.57
CA ILE A 379 23.42 -11.20 19.48
C ILE A 379 23.55 -10.63 20.90
N THR A 380 24.34 -9.57 21.07
CA THR A 380 24.53 -8.87 22.34
C THR A 380 23.73 -7.56 22.39
N GLU A 381 23.46 -7.04 23.60
CA GLU A 381 22.79 -5.74 23.78
C GLU A 381 23.58 -4.59 23.12
N ASP A 382 24.92 -4.68 23.12
CA ASP A 382 25.81 -3.69 22.50
C ASP A 382 25.71 -3.71 20.96
N GLU A 383 25.50 -4.89 20.35
CA GLU A 383 25.30 -5.04 18.90
C GLU A 383 23.92 -4.54 18.46
N LEU A 384 22.89 -4.80 19.28
CA LEU A 384 21.53 -4.28 19.06
C LEU A 384 21.51 -2.75 19.07
N ALA A 385 22.14 -2.14 20.07
CA ALA A 385 22.23 -0.69 20.21
C ALA A 385 23.01 -0.04 19.04
N ALA A 386 23.99 -0.75 18.47
CA ALA A 386 24.72 -0.26 17.29
C ALA A 386 23.86 -0.28 16.02
N GLU A 387 22.98 -1.29 15.85
CA GLU A 387 22.05 -1.37 14.72
C GLU A 387 20.97 -0.27 14.79
N GLU A 388 20.39 0.00 15.96
CA GLU A 388 19.41 1.08 16.15
C GLU A 388 19.98 2.46 15.82
N VAL A 389 21.23 2.76 16.23
CA VAL A 389 21.89 4.02 15.90
C VAL A 389 22.14 4.16 14.39
N THR A 390 22.50 3.06 13.70
CA THR A 390 22.66 3.10 12.24
C THR A 390 21.34 3.22 11.48
N ALA A 391 20.24 2.71 12.02
CA ALA A 391 18.91 2.85 11.45
C ALA A 391 18.40 4.30 11.58
N ASP A 392 18.58 4.93 12.75
CA ASP A 392 18.20 6.34 12.97
C ASP A 392 19.04 7.31 12.11
N GLU A 393 20.35 7.03 11.93
CA GLU A 393 21.19 7.81 11.01
C GLU A 393 20.81 7.65 9.54
N ALA A 394 20.19 6.52 9.15
CA ALA A 394 19.71 6.28 7.79
C ALA A 394 18.33 6.89 7.52
N VAL A 395 17.48 7.07 8.54
CA VAL A 395 16.15 7.71 8.42
C VAL A 395 16.26 9.24 8.53
N GLY A 396 17.30 9.76 9.18
CA GLY A 396 17.58 11.20 9.30
C GLY A 396 18.35 11.84 8.14
N ALA A 397 18.72 11.09 7.10
CA ALA A 397 19.60 11.54 5.99
C ALA A 397 18.88 11.82 4.67
#